data_AF-A0A3B9FWF7-F1
#
_entry.id   AF-A0A3B9FWF7-F1
#
_cell.length_a   1.000
_cell.length_b   1.000
_cell.length_c   1.000
_cell.angle_alpha   90.00
_cell.angle_beta   90.00
_cell.angle_gamma   90.00
#
_symmetry.space_group_name_H-M   'P 1'
#
loop_
_entity.id
_entity.type
_entity.pdbx_description
1 polymer ?
#
loop_
_entity_poly.entity_id
_entity_poly.type
_entity_poly.pdbx_seq_one_letter_code
_entity_poly.pdbx_strand_id
1 'polypeptide(L)'
;MSSKLVYPRFVMVKDDFYDDPMEVYQAAMSADYYEPRYYTGLRSRTVYHQPGVKRKLERILGIKITRFDTDPLDENGVFYCGYAKGNKKEVPGVHYDHPPEDITVVIYLTPDLPFDCGTSLWMHKKTGITDCPTAADARNLNMKLSDLRQLFEDDAKKRSKWQEIDRVG
;
A
#
# COMPACT_ATOMS: atom_id res chain seq x y z
N MET A 1 -8.13 3.92 -29.30
CA MET A 1 -9.18 3.12 -28.65
C MET A 1 -8.77 2.95 -27.19
N SER A 2 -9.58 3.43 -26.25
CA SER A 2 -9.28 3.27 -24.82
C SER A 2 -9.36 1.78 -24.49
N SER A 3 -8.23 1.15 -24.16
CA SER A 3 -8.20 -0.23 -23.69
C SER A 3 -8.92 -0.27 -22.35
N LYS A 4 -10.17 -0.72 -22.37
CA LYS A 4 -10.94 -0.96 -21.15
C LYS A 4 -10.15 -1.97 -20.33
N LEU A 5 -9.69 -1.58 -19.13
CA LEU A 5 -8.99 -2.49 -18.22
C LEU A 5 -9.88 -3.73 -18.00
N VAL A 6 -9.33 -4.91 -18.24
CA VAL A 6 -10.06 -6.19 -18.18
C VAL A 6 -10.53 -6.46 -16.74
N TYR A 7 -9.80 -5.93 -15.75
CA TYR A 7 -10.11 -6.05 -14.34
C TYR A 7 -10.23 -4.66 -13.71
N PRO A 8 -11.38 -4.30 -13.10
CA PRO A 8 -11.53 -3.01 -12.43
C PRO A 8 -10.70 -2.90 -11.15
N ARG A 9 -10.31 -4.05 -10.58
CA ARG A 9 -9.49 -4.22 -9.37
C ARG A 9 -8.70 -5.52 -9.51
N PHE A 10 -7.47 -5.54 -9.03
CA PHE A 10 -6.67 -6.76 -9.00
C PHE A 10 -5.75 -6.78 -7.79
N VAL A 11 -5.39 -7.98 -7.38
CA VAL A 11 -4.28 -8.27 -6.49
C VAL A 11 -3.39 -9.26 -7.23
N MET A 12 -2.09 -9.01 -7.26
CA MET A 12 -1.11 -9.90 -7.89
C MET A 12 0.01 -10.18 -6.89
N VAL A 13 0.33 -11.45 -6.71
CA VAL A 13 1.44 -11.90 -5.88
C VAL A 13 2.53 -12.44 -6.80
N LYS A 14 3.76 -12.02 -6.56
CA LYS A 14 4.93 -12.50 -7.28
C LYS A 14 6.08 -12.71 -6.31
N ASP A 15 6.39 -13.98 -6.08
CA ASP A 15 7.62 -14.38 -5.37
C ASP A 15 8.85 -14.06 -6.22
N ASP A 16 10.02 -13.99 -5.60
CA ASP A 16 11.30 -13.77 -6.30
C ASP A 16 11.29 -12.51 -7.18
N PHE A 17 10.79 -11.39 -6.65
CA PHE A 17 10.75 -10.13 -7.39
C PHE A 17 12.14 -9.57 -7.67
N TYR A 18 13.07 -9.65 -6.72
CA TYR A 18 14.47 -9.28 -6.93
C TYR A 18 15.31 -10.52 -7.20
N ASP A 19 16.24 -10.42 -8.16
CA ASP A 19 17.12 -11.52 -8.52
C ASP A 19 18.16 -11.78 -7.39
N ASP A 20 18.57 -10.71 -6.71
CA ASP A 20 19.34 -10.74 -5.46
C ASP A 20 18.61 -9.94 -4.36
N PRO A 21 17.69 -10.56 -3.61
CA PRO A 21 16.97 -9.88 -2.53
C PRO A 21 17.89 -9.49 -1.36
N MET A 22 19.03 -10.15 -1.20
CA MET A 22 19.99 -9.84 -0.12
C MET A 22 20.67 -8.50 -0.40
N GLU A 23 21.04 -8.20 -1.64
CA GLU A 23 21.57 -6.89 -2.02
C GLU A 23 20.62 -5.76 -1.63
N VAL A 24 19.33 -5.92 -1.93
CA VAL A 24 18.29 -4.92 -1.61
C VAL A 24 18.08 -4.81 -0.10
N TYR A 25 18.08 -5.93 0.62
CA TYR A 25 18.00 -5.95 2.08
C TYR A 25 19.18 -5.20 2.71
N GLN A 26 20.41 -5.42 2.25
CA GLN A 26 21.58 -4.68 2.75
C GLN A 26 21.50 -3.19 2.45
N ALA A 27 20.99 -2.80 1.28
CA ALA A 27 20.71 -1.40 0.96
C ALA A 27 19.68 -0.79 1.93
N ALA A 28 18.60 -1.53 2.24
CA ALA A 28 17.59 -1.10 3.20
C ALA A 28 18.16 -0.94 4.61
N MET A 29 19.01 -1.86 5.06
CA MET A 29 19.66 -1.80 6.38
C MET A 29 20.66 -0.65 6.51
N SER A 30 21.25 -0.21 5.40
CA SER A 30 22.26 0.86 5.38
C SER A 30 21.68 2.25 5.08
N ALA A 31 20.37 2.35 4.79
CA ALA A 31 19.73 3.60 4.42
C ALA A 31 19.58 4.57 5.61
N ASP A 32 19.51 5.87 5.33
CA ASP A 32 19.14 6.88 6.33
C ASP A 32 17.62 6.98 6.42
N TYR A 33 17.10 6.97 7.65
CA TYR A 33 15.67 6.92 7.93
C TYR A 33 15.18 8.15 8.70
N TYR A 34 13.91 8.47 8.51
CA TYR A 34 13.19 9.42 9.35
C TYR A 34 11.80 8.93 9.69
N GLU A 35 11.24 9.46 10.77
CA GLU A 35 9.86 9.19 11.18
C GLU A 35 8.98 10.35 10.72
N PRO A 36 8.07 10.13 9.75
CA PRO A 36 7.15 11.15 9.29
C PRO A 36 6.09 11.47 10.36
N ARG A 37 5.78 12.76 10.56
CA ARG A 37 4.95 13.25 11.67
C ARG A 37 3.51 12.71 11.73
N TYR A 38 2.95 12.27 10.60
CA TYR A 38 1.54 11.86 10.50
C TYR A 38 1.32 10.42 10.02
N TYR A 39 2.40 9.70 9.68
CA TYR A 39 2.33 8.34 9.14
C TYR A 39 3.02 7.36 10.08
N THR A 40 2.67 6.08 9.98
CA THR A 40 3.36 5.00 10.69
C THR A 40 4.59 4.56 9.90
N GLY A 41 5.61 4.06 10.59
CA GLY A 41 6.80 3.52 9.95
C GLY A 41 7.87 4.57 9.76
N LEU A 42 9.12 4.11 9.79
CA LEU A 42 10.24 4.86 9.27
C LEU A 42 10.21 4.83 7.74
N ARG A 43 10.69 5.89 7.11
CA ARG A 43 10.90 5.98 5.66
C ARG A 43 12.37 6.27 5.38
N SER A 44 12.93 5.61 4.36
CA SER A 44 14.24 6.01 3.86
C SER A 44 14.16 7.41 3.25
N ARG A 45 15.22 8.20 3.41
CA ARG A 45 15.34 9.53 2.80
C ARG A 45 15.66 9.51 1.31
N THR A 46 15.93 8.34 0.77
CA THR A 46 16.24 8.11 -0.64
C THR A 46 15.38 6.98 -1.19
N VAL A 47 15.13 7.04 -2.50
CA VAL A 47 14.47 5.95 -3.22
C VAL A 47 15.49 4.89 -3.64
N TYR A 48 15.08 3.63 -3.61
CA TYR A 48 15.80 2.51 -4.21
C TYR A 48 15.03 2.03 -5.43
N HIS A 49 15.61 2.27 -6.61
CA HIS A 49 15.09 1.77 -7.89
C HIS A 49 16.17 0.96 -8.58
N GLN A 50 16.05 -0.37 -8.53
CA GLN A 50 16.94 -1.23 -9.30
C GLN A 50 16.86 -0.85 -10.80
N PRO A 51 17.99 -0.79 -11.53
CA PRO A 51 17.98 -0.48 -12.95
C PRO A 51 16.99 -1.35 -13.72
N GLY A 52 16.00 -0.72 -14.35
CA GLY A 52 14.98 -1.41 -15.15
C GLY A 52 13.76 -1.92 -14.36
N VAL A 53 13.65 -1.65 -13.05
CA VAL A 53 12.50 -2.07 -12.22
C VAL A 53 11.15 -1.68 -12.82
N LYS A 54 11.03 -0.45 -13.36
CA LYS A 54 9.81 0.00 -14.06
C LYS A 54 9.42 -0.93 -15.21
N ARG A 55 10.38 -1.31 -16.07
CA ARG A 55 10.13 -2.24 -17.19
C ARG A 55 9.79 -3.65 -16.71
N LYS A 56 10.39 -4.09 -15.60
CA LYS A 56 10.07 -5.37 -14.95
C LYS A 56 8.63 -5.38 -14.46
N LEU A 57 8.19 -4.32 -13.76
CA LEU A 57 6.81 -4.13 -13.32
C LEU A 57 5.83 -4.09 -14.50
N GLU A 58 6.09 -3.29 -15.53
CA GLU A 58 5.24 -3.22 -16.73
C GLU A 58 5.07 -4.60 -17.39
N ARG A 59 6.12 -5.42 -17.43
CA ARG A 59 6.08 -6.79 -17.96
C ARG A 59 5.27 -7.74 -17.09
N ILE A 60 5.46 -7.70 -15.78
CA ILE A 60 4.74 -8.54 -14.82
C ILE A 60 3.24 -8.21 -14.84
N LEU A 61 2.91 -6.92 -14.80
CA LEU A 61 1.54 -6.44 -14.73
C LEU A 61 0.82 -6.49 -16.08
N GLY A 62 1.57 -6.43 -17.19
CA GLY A 62 0.99 -6.22 -18.52
C GLY A 62 0.35 -4.83 -18.69
N ILE A 63 0.73 -3.87 -17.84
CA ILE A 63 0.17 -2.51 -17.79
C ILE A 63 1.29 -1.51 -18.08
N LYS A 64 1.01 -0.47 -18.89
CA LYS A 64 1.94 0.63 -19.10
C LYS A 64 1.91 1.60 -17.92
N ILE A 65 3.06 1.86 -17.31
CA ILE A 65 3.18 2.79 -16.19
C ILE A 65 3.46 4.19 -16.74
N THR A 66 2.50 5.10 -16.56
CA THR A 66 2.52 6.46 -17.08
C THR A 66 3.21 7.47 -16.16
N ARG A 67 3.23 7.21 -14.84
CA ARG A 67 3.93 7.99 -13.82
C ARG A 67 4.89 7.09 -13.05
N PHE A 68 6.11 7.55 -12.78
CA PHE A 68 7.11 6.78 -12.03
C PHE A 68 8.04 7.77 -11.31
N ASP A 69 7.63 8.16 -10.12
CA ASP A 69 8.26 9.27 -9.39
C ASP A 69 9.59 8.82 -8.77
N THR A 70 10.51 9.77 -8.58
CA THR A 70 11.84 9.50 -8.01
C THR A 70 12.17 10.40 -6.83
N ASP A 71 11.27 11.33 -6.47
CA ASP A 71 11.36 12.08 -5.24
C ASP A 71 10.91 11.17 -4.08
N PRO A 72 11.72 11.00 -3.02
CA PRO A 72 11.32 10.22 -1.84
C PRO A 72 10.02 10.70 -1.19
N LEU A 73 9.63 11.96 -1.38
CA LEU A 73 8.37 12.51 -0.87
C LEU A 73 7.13 11.90 -1.54
N ASP A 74 7.27 11.36 -2.75
CA ASP A 74 6.20 10.67 -3.47
C ASP A 74 6.07 9.19 -3.06
N GLU A 75 6.91 8.71 -2.12
CA GLU A 75 6.92 7.36 -1.56
C GLU A 75 7.06 6.21 -2.59
N ASN A 76 7.48 6.50 -3.83
CA ASN A 76 7.83 5.46 -4.82
C ASN A 76 9.27 4.97 -4.62
N GLY A 77 9.42 3.70 -4.22
CA GLY A 77 10.73 3.08 -4.02
C GLY A 77 11.42 3.41 -2.70
N VAL A 78 10.73 4.05 -1.76
CA VAL A 78 11.26 4.24 -0.40
C VAL A 78 11.18 2.93 0.39
N PHE A 79 12.17 2.70 1.26
CA PHE A 79 12.09 1.61 2.22
C PHE A 79 11.18 2.00 3.39
N TYR A 80 10.26 1.10 3.72
CA TYR A 80 9.41 1.17 4.90
C TYR A 80 9.98 0.25 5.98
N CYS A 81 10.14 0.75 7.21
CA CYS A 81 10.47 -0.09 8.36
C CYS A 81 9.46 0.15 9.48
N GLY A 82 8.76 -0.91 9.89
CA GLY A 82 7.79 -0.87 10.98
C GLY A 82 8.01 -1.99 11.98
N TYR A 83 7.66 -1.75 13.23
CA TYR A 83 7.89 -2.70 14.32
C TYR A 83 6.58 -3.34 14.78
N ALA A 84 6.59 -4.67 14.95
CA ALA A 84 5.43 -5.42 15.45
C ALA A 84 5.27 -5.38 16.98
N LYS A 85 6.32 -5.01 17.72
CA LYS A 85 6.40 -5.05 19.19
C LYS A 85 7.26 -3.89 19.73
N GLY A 86 7.20 -3.69 21.05
CA GLY A 86 7.98 -2.67 21.76
C GLY A 86 7.36 -1.27 21.70
N ASN A 87 8.10 -0.27 22.18
CA ASN A 87 7.62 1.12 22.31
C ASN A 87 7.38 1.81 20.96
N LYS A 88 7.97 1.29 19.87
CA LYS A 88 7.79 1.76 18.49
C LYS A 88 6.78 0.91 17.71
N LYS A 89 5.99 0.07 18.39
CA LYS A 89 5.01 -0.78 17.72
C LYS A 89 4.04 0.08 16.92
N GLU A 90 3.84 -0.29 15.67
CA GLU A 90 2.89 0.38 14.79
C GLU A 90 1.58 -0.38 14.68
N VAL A 91 0.50 0.39 14.55
CA VAL A 91 -0.80 -0.12 14.12
C VAL A 91 -1.29 0.82 13.01
N PRO A 92 -1.02 0.48 11.73
CA PRO A 92 -1.49 1.28 10.61
C PRO A 92 -3.01 1.41 10.65
N GLY A 93 -3.53 2.58 10.26
CA GLY A 93 -4.97 2.75 10.03
C GLY A 93 -5.38 2.03 8.74
N VAL A 94 -6.62 1.55 8.68
CA VAL A 94 -7.20 1.11 7.41
C VAL A 94 -7.41 2.32 6.52
N HIS A 95 -6.90 2.28 5.30
CA HIS A 95 -7.00 3.34 4.31
C HIS A 95 -7.04 2.75 2.89
N TYR A 96 -7.24 3.64 1.91
CA TYR A 96 -7.01 3.40 0.49
C TYR A 96 -5.91 4.37 0.04
N ASP A 97 -5.15 4.00 -0.98
CA ASP A 97 -4.07 4.84 -1.48
C ASP A 97 -4.59 5.94 -2.41
N HIS A 98 -3.86 7.05 -2.48
CA HIS A 98 -4.18 8.18 -3.33
C HIS A 98 -3.00 8.50 -4.26
N PRO A 99 -3.24 8.70 -5.56
CA PRO A 99 -4.54 8.67 -6.23
C PRO A 99 -5.05 7.22 -6.50
N PRO A 100 -6.38 6.99 -6.53
CA PRO A 100 -6.95 5.63 -6.61
C PRO A 100 -6.66 4.90 -7.94
N GLU A 101 -6.19 5.61 -8.96
CA GLU A 101 -5.75 5.05 -10.24
C GLU A 101 -4.31 4.52 -10.24
N ASP A 102 -3.55 4.77 -9.18
CA ASP A 102 -2.19 4.26 -9.05
C ASP A 102 -2.16 2.78 -8.70
N ILE A 103 -1.04 2.14 -9.02
CA ILE A 103 -0.76 0.76 -8.66
C ILE A 103 0.20 0.77 -7.46
N THR A 104 -0.30 0.37 -6.29
CA THR A 104 0.54 0.19 -5.12
C THR A 104 1.26 -1.14 -5.18
N VAL A 105 2.59 -1.11 -4.96
CA VAL A 105 3.44 -2.30 -4.89
C VAL A 105 4.13 -2.31 -3.54
N VAL A 106 3.97 -3.41 -2.80
CA VAL A 106 4.70 -3.68 -1.56
C VAL A 106 5.60 -4.88 -1.81
N ILE A 107 6.88 -4.75 -1.46
CA ILE A 107 7.86 -5.84 -1.54
C ILE A 107 8.33 -6.14 -0.11
N TYR A 108 8.08 -7.35 0.36
CA TYR A 108 8.54 -7.80 1.67
C TYR A 108 10.01 -8.22 1.58
N LEU A 109 10.86 -7.54 2.36
CA LEU A 109 12.30 -7.81 2.45
C LEU A 109 12.72 -8.38 3.81
N THR A 110 11.80 -8.46 4.77
CA THR A 110 12.11 -8.93 6.12
C THR A 110 12.24 -10.45 6.12
N PRO A 111 13.42 -11.00 6.47
CA PRO A 111 13.59 -12.45 6.56
C PRO A 111 12.77 -13.01 7.73
N ASP A 112 12.37 -14.28 7.59
CA ASP A 112 11.73 -15.06 8.65
C ASP A 112 10.44 -14.45 9.22
N LEU A 113 9.68 -13.71 8.41
CA LEU A 113 8.35 -13.25 8.80
C LEU A 113 7.42 -14.45 9.07
N PRO A 114 6.59 -14.40 10.14
CA PRO A 114 5.56 -15.40 10.37
C PRO A 114 4.60 -15.53 9.18
N PHE A 115 4.15 -16.75 8.89
CA PHE A 115 3.24 -17.05 7.76
C PHE A 115 1.89 -16.35 7.84
N ASP A 116 1.49 -15.88 9.02
CA ASP A 116 0.27 -15.12 9.21
C ASP A 116 0.49 -13.60 9.06
N CYS A 117 1.67 -13.13 8.65
CA CYS A 117 1.91 -11.72 8.34
C CYS A 117 1.54 -11.38 6.89
N GLY A 118 1.47 -10.08 6.57
CA GLY A 118 1.20 -9.59 5.22
C GLY A 118 0.35 -8.32 5.20
N THR A 119 -0.14 -7.97 4.02
CA THR A 119 -1.10 -6.89 3.81
C THR A 119 -2.52 -7.43 3.92
N SER A 120 -3.21 -6.99 4.98
CA SER A 120 -4.64 -7.27 5.18
C SER A 120 -5.51 -6.37 4.31
N LEU A 121 -6.53 -6.95 3.70
CA LEU A 121 -7.61 -6.24 2.99
C LEU A 121 -8.84 -6.14 3.88
N TRP A 122 -9.50 -4.98 3.86
CA TRP A 122 -10.54 -4.64 4.84
C TRP A 122 -11.84 -4.19 4.19
N MET A 123 -12.94 -4.51 4.86
CA MET A 123 -14.27 -3.99 4.56
C MET A 123 -14.76 -3.15 5.75
N HIS A 124 -15.28 -1.95 5.46
CA HIS A 124 -15.91 -1.13 6.49
C HIS A 124 -17.27 -1.74 6.87
N LYS A 125 -17.45 -2.16 8.13
CA LYS A 125 -18.63 -2.96 8.55
C LYS A 125 -19.95 -2.23 8.36
N LYS A 126 -19.99 -0.91 8.57
CA LYS A 126 -21.23 -0.12 8.48
C LYS A 126 -21.67 0.11 7.03
N THR A 127 -20.71 0.25 6.11
CA THR A 127 -21.01 0.65 4.72
C THR A 127 -20.86 -0.49 3.72
N GLY A 128 -20.16 -1.57 4.08
CA GLY A 128 -19.86 -2.70 3.18
C GLY A 128 -18.82 -2.38 2.10
N ILE A 129 -18.23 -1.19 2.12
CA ILE A 129 -17.28 -0.74 1.11
C ILE A 129 -15.87 -1.29 1.42
N THR A 130 -15.17 -1.69 0.38
CA THR A 130 -13.80 -2.27 0.42
C THR A 130 -12.78 -1.45 -0.37
N ASP A 131 -13.17 -0.28 -0.90
CA ASP A 131 -12.39 0.51 -1.86
C ASP A 131 -12.53 2.01 -1.53
N CYS A 132 -11.83 2.86 -2.28
CA CYS A 132 -11.98 4.31 -2.25
C CYS A 132 -13.46 4.70 -2.41
N PRO A 133 -14.06 5.43 -1.43
CA PRO A 133 -15.45 5.84 -1.53
C PRO A 133 -15.74 6.65 -2.79
N THR A 134 -16.78 6.26 -3.52
CA THR A 134 -17.23 6.94 -4.74
C THR A 134 -18.48 7.79 -4.51
N ALA A 135 -18.78 8.68 -5.46
CA ALA A 135 -20.04 9.42 -5.45
C ALA A 135 -21.28 8.50 -5.54
N ALA A 136 -21.16 7.32 -6.16
CA ALA A 136 -22.24 6.35 -6.20
C ALA A 136 -22.49 5.72 -4.83
N ASP A 137 -21.43 5.36 -4.11
CA ASP A 137 -21.53 4.84 -2.74
C ASP A 137 -22.19 5.84 -1.80
N ALA A 138 -21.76 7.10 -1.87
CA ALA A 138 -22.33 8.17 -1.06
C ALA A 138 -23.83 8.35 -1.32
N ARG A 139 -24.27 8.31 -2.59
CA ARG A 139 -25.69 8.35 -2.95
C ARG A 139 -26.46 7.15 -2.41
N ASN A 140 -25.91 5.95 -2.54
CA ASN A 140 -26.54 4.72 -2.05
C ASN A 140 -26.72 4.73 -0.53
N LEU A 141 -25.82 5.40 0.19
CA LEU A 141 -25.87 5.56 1.65
C LEU A 141 -26.65 6.80 2.09
N ASN A 142 -27.20 7.59 1.17
CA ASN A 142 -27.86 8.88 1.44
C ASN A 142 -26.95 9.85 2.24
N MET A 143 -25.69 9.96 1.84
CA MET A 143 -24.67 10.80 2.47
C MET A 143 -23.95 11.66 1.43
N LYS A 144 -23.30 12.75 1.85
CA LYS A 144 -22.32 13.44 0.99
C LYS A 144 -21.04 12.62 0.91
N LEU A 145 -20.35 12.70 -0.22
CA LEU A 145 -19.07 12.02 -0.40
C LEU A 145 -18.01 12.50 0.61
N SER A 146 -18.01 13.78 0.94
CA SER A 146 -17.14 14.35 1.99
C SER A 146 -17.35 13.65 3.34
N ASP A 147 -18.61 13.42 3.71
CA ASP A 147 -18.98 12.88 5.01
C ASP A 147 -18.65 11.39 5.07
N LEU A 148 -18.81 10.68 3.95
CA LEU A 148 -18.40 9.28 3.81
C LEU A 148 -16.87 9.12 3.90
N ARG A 149 -16.10 10.03 3.29
CA ARG A 149 -14.64 10.04 3.41
C ARG A 149 -14.20 10.36 4.85
N GLN A 150 -14.80 11.37 5.47
CA GLN A 150 -14.51 11.72 6.86
C GLN A 150 -14.83 10.57 7.82
N LEU A 151 -15.93 9.84 7.60
CA LEU A 151 -16.26 8.64 8.37
C LEU A 151 -15.13 7.61 8.32
N PHE A 152 -14.50 7.42 7.15
CA PHE A 152 -13.42 6.44 6.99
C PHE A 152 -12.16 6.90 7.73
N GLU A 153 -11.80 8.18 7.63
CA GLU A 153 -10.67 8.75 8.38
C GLU A 153 -10.88 8.62 9.90
N ASP A 154 -12.08 8.95 10.38
CA ASP A 154 -12.44 8.86 11.80
C ASP A 154 -12.37 7.41 12.31
N ASP A 155 -12.71 6.43 11.47
CA ASP A 155 -12.75 5.02 11.83
C ASP A 155 -11.47 4.26 11.45
N ALA A 156 -10.52 4.86 10.73
CA ALA A 156 -9.31 4.22 10.19
C ALA A 156 -8.53 3.41 11.24
N LYS A 157 -8.36 3.95 12.45
CA LYS A 157 -7.62 3.29 13.56
C LYS A 157 -8.51 2.42 14.46
N LYS A 158 -9.82 2.40 14.25
CA LYS A 158 -10.78 1.67 15.10
C LYS A 158 -11.06 0.29 14.51
N ARG A 159 -10.21 -0.70 14.80
CA ARG A 159 -10.32 -2.08 14.25
C ARG A 159 -11.71 -2.72 14.42
N SER A 160 -12.47 -2.37 15.45
CA SER A 160 -13.85 -2.86 15.63
C SER A 160 -14.81 -2.47 14.49
N LYS A 161 -14.52 -1.38 13.77
CA LYS A 161 -15.30 -0.85 12.63
C LYS A 161 -15.01 -1.56 11.31
N TRP A 162 -13.95 -2.35 11.26
CA TRP A 162 -13.48 -3.01 10.05
C TRP A 162 -13.55 -4.53 10.21
N GLN A 163 -13.82 -5.21 9.10
CA GLN A 163 -13.73 -6.65 8.97
C GLN A 163 -12.57 -6.96 8.04
N GLU A 164 -11.59 -7.75 8.49
CA GLU A 164 -10.59 -8.29 7.58
C GLU A 164 -11.28 -9.33 6.70
N ILE A 165 -11.12 -9.17 5.39
CA ILE A 165 -11.75 -10.04 4.39
C ILE A 165 -10.74 -10.88 3.63
N ASP A 166 -9.46 -10.48 3.66
CA ASP A 166 -8.36 -11.21 3.03
C ASP A 166 -7.01 -10.77 3.63
N ARG A 167 -5.97 -11.56 3.40
CA ARG A 167 -4.58 -11.24 3.74
C ARG A 167 -3.63 -11.82 2.70
N VAL A 168 -2.71 -10.99 2.24
CA VAL A 168 -1.76 -11.32 1.18
C VAL A 168 -0.34 -11.06 1.67
N GLY A 169 0.53 -12.06 1.59
CA GLY A 169 1.92 -11.98 2.04
C GLY A 169 2.53 -13.35 2.24
#